data_AF-A0A8J3F8Q2-F1
#
_entry.id   AF-A0A8J3F8Q2-F1
#
_cell.length_a   1.000
_cell.length_b   1.000
_cell.length_c   1.000
_cell.angle_alpha   90.00
_cell.angle_beta   90.00
_cell.angle_gamma   90.00
#
_symmetry.space_group_name_H-M   'P 1'
#
loop_
_entity.id
_entity.type
_entity.pdbx_description
1 polymer ?
#
loop_
_entity_poly.entity_id
_entity_poly.type
_entity_poly.pdbx_seq_one_letter_code
_entity_poly.pdbx_strand_id
1 'polypeptide(L)'
;MSSPKTFVDSCLAGAAFLDEIDDYVDQWHDNAELHSSMTLAQHLGMTSAEYRLWVERPESLRFILAAHRDRVEVGTLLRDPRRFAAAARTEQHGEAAQLLTWLQSTGRLSDPIA
;
A
#
# COMPACT_ATOMS: atom_id res chain seq x y z
N MET A 1 -23.94 6.90 3.73
CA MET A 1 -23.32 5.86 4.58
C MET A 1 -21.82 6.05 4.43
N SER A 2 -21.15 6.57 5.46
CA SER A 2 -19.69 6.66 5.43
C SER A 2 -19.16 5.25 5.64
N SER A 3 -18.42 4.72 4.67
CA SER A 3 -17.69 3.46 4.84
C SER A 3 -16.82 3.52 6.11
N PRO A 4 -16.61 2.41 6.83
CA PRO A 4 -15.65 2.38 7.93
C PRO A 4 -14.30 2.90 7.40
N LYS A 5 -13.68 3.83 8.13
CA LYS A 5 -12.40 4.42 7.71
C LYS A 5 -11.33 3.36 7.81
N THR A 6 -10.78 2.95 6.68
CA THR A 6 -9.65 2.03 6.61
C THR A 6 -8.35 2.73 7.00
N PHE A 7 -7.27 1.97 7.24
CA PHE A 7 -5.94 2.55 7.44
C PHE A 7 -5.57 3.50 6.29
N VAL A 8 -5.74 3.04 5.03
CA VAL A 8 -5.49 3.87 3.84
C VAL A 8 -6.31 5.15 3.86
N ASP A 9 -7.62 5.08 4.17
CA ASP A 9 -8.46 6.28 4.24
C ASP A 9 -8.00 7.25 5.33
N SER A 10 -7.61 6.73 6.50
CA SER A 10 -7.08 7.53 7.60
C SER A 10 -5.78 8.22 7.22
N CYS A 11 -4.87 7.53 6.53
CA CYS A 11 -3.64 8.14 6.03
C CYS A 11 -3.90 9.23 4.97
N LEU A 12 -4.81 8.97 4.02
CA LEU A 12 -5.18 9.94 2.99
C LEU A 12 -5.88 11.18 3.58
N ALA A 13 -6.59 11.02 4.70
CA ALA A 13 -7.20 12.12 5.45
C ALA A 13 -6.22 12.86 6.38
N GLY A 14 -4.97 12.40 6.50
CA GLY A 14 -3.99 12.95 7.45
C GLY A 14 -4.33 12.66 8.91
N ALA A 15 -5.17 11.66 9.16
CA ALA A 15 -5.60 11.21 10.49
C ALA A 15 -4.77 10.04 11.02
N ALA A 16 -3.92 9.43 10.19
CA ALA A 16 -2.96 8.40 10.58
C ALA A 16 -1.64 8.52 9.81
N PHE A 17 -0.56 8.05 10.41
CA PHE A 17 0.79 7.97 9.84
C PHE A 17 1.15 6.53 9.43
N LEU A 18 2.23 6.41 8.65
CA LEU A 18 2.69 5.12 8.11
C LEU A 18 3.12 4.11 9.18
N ASP A 19 3.69 4.61 10.27
CA ASP A 19 4.16 3.86 11.43
C ASP A 19 3.03 3.37 12.33
N GLU A 20 1.83 3.93 12.23
CA GLU A 20 0.64 3.48 12.95
C GLU A 20 -0.03 2.27 12.31
N ILE A 21 0.54 1.69 11.24
CA ILE A 21 -0.05 0.50 10.61
C ILE A 21 -0.15 -0.69 11.57
N ASP A 22 0.84 -0.85 12.45
CA ASP A 22 0.86 -1.93 13.43
C ASP A 22 -0.30 -1.79 14.44
N ASP A 23 -0.66 -0.56 14.83
CA ASP A 23 -1.82 -0.30 15.70
C ASP A 23 -3.14 -0.73 15.03
N TYR A 24 -3.24 -0.59 13.70
CA TYR A 24 -4.42 -1.04 12.95
C TYR A 24 -4.47 -2.56 12.81
N VAL A 25 -3.31 -3.21 12.73
CA VAL A 25 -3.18 -4.68 12.75
C VAL A 25 -3.62 -5.19 14.12
N ASP A 26 -3.10 -4.61 15.20
CA ASP A 26 -3.47 -4.96 16.57
C ASP A 26 -4.96 -4.73 16.83
N GLN A 27 -5.52 -3.60 16.40
CA GLN A 27 -6.95 -3.32 16.49
C GLN A 27 -7.80 -4.40 15.80
N TRP A 28 -7.36 -4.90 14.63
CA TRP A 28 -8.06 -5.97 13.93
C TRP A 28 -7.96 -7.30 14.68
N HIS A 29 -6.80 -7.61 15.26
CA HIS A 29 -6.59 -8.82 16.07
C HIS A 29 -7.38 -8.82 17.38
N ASP A 30 -7.43 -7.68 18.06
CA ASP A 30 -8.08 -7.53 19.36
C ASP A 30 -9.61 -7.39 19.25
N ASN A 31 -10.10 -7.05 18.07
CA ASN A 31 -11.53 -6.92 17.81
C ASN A 31 -12.09 -8.16 17.09
N ALA A 32 -12.65 -9.09 17.87
CA ALA A 32 -13.24 -10.32 17.36
C ALA A 32 -14.35 -10.11 16.32
N GLU A 33 -15.08 -8.99 16.37
CA GLU A 33 -16.12 -8.65 15.40
C GLU A 33 -15.52 -8.23 14.06
N LEU A 34 -14.46 -7.41 14.08
CA LEU A 34 -13.70 -7.05 12.87
C LEU A 34 -13.03 -8.28 12.25
N HIS A 35 -12.35 -9.07 13.10
CA HIS A 35 -11.68 -10.31 12.69
C HIS A 35 -12.61 -11.33 12.02
N SER A 36 -13.88 -11.39 12.45
CA SER A 36 -14.87 -12.33 11.91
C SER A 36 -15.64 -11.80 10.70
N SER A 37 -15.71 -10.47 10.53
CA SER A 37 -16.51 -9.83 9.47
C SER A 37 -15.70 -9.45 8.23
N MET A 38 -14.40 -9.20 8.38
CA MET A 38 -13.54 -8.79 7.27
C MET A 38 -12.11 -9.26 7.44
N THR A 39 -11.41 -9.40 6.32
CA THR A 39 -9.99 -9.69 6.29
C THR A 39 -9.17 -8.47 6.71
N LEU A 40 -7.97 -8.68 7.25
CA LEU A 40 -7.03 -7.60 7.55
C LEU A 40 -6.77 -6.71 6.33
N ALA A 41 -6.65 -7.29 5.14
CA ALA A 41 -6.50 -6.52 3.89
C ALA A 41 -7.65 -5.52 3.68
N GLN A 42 -8.90 -5.94 3.94
CA GLN A 42 -10.08 -5.06 3.86
C GLN A 42 -10.06 -3.99 4.95
N HIS A 43 -9.67 -4.34 6.17
CA HIS A 43 -9.55 -3.38 7.28
C HIS A 43 -8.47 -2.30 7.01
N LEU A 44 -7.36 -2.71 6.40
CA LEU A 44 -6.29 -1.80 5.99
C LEU A 44 -6.66 -0.96 4.75
N GLY A 45 -7.71 -1.34 4.01
CA GLY A 45 -8.11 -0.65 2.77
C GLY A 45 -7.23 -1.01 1.58
N MET A 46 -6.61 -2.19 1.60
CA MET A 46 -5.73 -2.69 0.56
C MET A 46 -6.41 -3.74 -0.30
N THR A 47 -6.08 -3.77 -1.58
CA THR A 47 -6.36 -4.93 -2.44
C THR A 47 -5.52 -6.14 -2.01
N SER A 48 -5.90 -7.35 -2.39
CA SER A 48 -5.11 -8.56 -2.11
C SER A 48 -3.72 -8.54 -2.75
N ALA A 49 -3.51 -7.76 -3.82
CA ALA A 49 -2.20 -7.57 -4.44
C ALA A 49 -1.32 -6.65 -3.61
N GLU A 50 -1.86 -5.54 -3.13
CA GLU A 50 -1.17 -4.57 -2.26
C GLU A 50 -0.86 -5.17 -0.90
N TYR A 51 -1.80 -5.91 -0.30
CA TYR A 51 -1.56 -6.59 0.97
C TYR A 51 -0.39 -7.57 0.86
N ARG A 52 -0.34 -8.40 -0.19
CA ARG A 52 0.79 -9.31 -0.42
C ARG A 52 2.10 -8.55 -0.64
N LEU A 53 2.06 -7.45 -1.38
CA LEU A 53 3.22 -6.60 -1.59
C LEU A 53 3.75 -6.05 -0.26
N TRP A 54 2.86 -5.55 0.59
CA TRP A 54 3.22 -5.03 1.91
C TRP A 54 3.79 -6.12 2.83
N VAL A 55 3.14 -7.28 2.90
CA VAL A 55 3.63 -8.42 3.71
C VAL A 55 5.03 -8.85 3.30
N GLU A 56 5.33 -8.86 2.00
CA GLU A 56 6.66 -9.24 1.49
C GLU A 56 7.68 -8.10 1.58
N ARG A 57 7.21 -6.85 1.54
CA ARG A 57 8.01 -5.62 1.48
C ARG A 57 7.32 -4.51 2.29
N PRO A 58 7.53 -4.44 3.61
CA PRO A 58 6.89 -3.41 4.46
C PRO A 58 7.19 -1.98 3.99
N GLU A 59 8.35 -1.74 3.39
CA GLU A 59 8.75 -0.46 2.81
C GLU A 59 7.84 -0.01 1.66
N SER A 60 7.05 -0.92 1.08
CA SER A 60 6.13 -0.63 -0.03
C SER A 60 4.91 0.21 0.36
N LEU A 61 4.63 0.32 1.67
CA LEU A 61 3.43 0.97 2.19
C LEU A 61 3.23 2.40 1.69
N ARG A 62 4.32 3.16 1.61
CA ARG A 62 4.30 4.54 1.06
C ARG A 62 3.89 4.60 -0.41
N PHE A 63 4.24 3.59 -1.21
CA PHE A 63 3.85 3.52 -2.62
C PHE A 63 2.40 3.08 -2.77
N ILE A 64 1.92 2.20 -1.87
CA ILE A 64 0.50 1.84 -1.78
C ILE A 64 -0.32 3.11 -1.51
N LEU A 65 0.02 3.89 -0.48
CA LEU A 65 -0.69 5.15 -0.20
C LEU A 65 -0.62 6.14 -1.37
N ALA A 66 0.54 6.30 -2.01
CA ALA A 66 0.69 7.18 -3.15
C ALA A 66 -0.17 6.74 -4.35
N ALA A 67 -0.26 5.43 -4.57
CA ALA A 67 -1.07 4.83 -5.65
C ALA A 67 -2.57 5.07 -5.41
N HIS A 68 -3.03 4.91 -4.16
CA HIS A 68 -4.40 5.23 -3.76
C HIS A 68 -4.71 6.73 -3.89
N ARG A 69 -3.81 7.62 -3.46
CA ARG A 69 -3.94 9.08 -3.64
C ARG A 69 -4.11 9.46 -5.11
N ASP A 70 -3.30 8.86 -5.98
CA ASP A 70 -3.24 9.17 -7.40
C ASP A 70 -4.26 8.34 -8.22
N ARG A 71 -5.02 7.46 -7.56
CA ARG A 71 -5.99 6.51 -8.16
C ARG A 71 -5.39 5.69 -9.31
N VAL A 72 -4.19 5.18 -9.10
CA VAL A 72 -3.49 4.29 -10.04
C VAL A 72 -3.03 3.02 -9.33
N GLU A 73 -2.65 2.00 -10.10
CA GLU A 73 -2.04 0.80 -9.52
C GLU A 73 -0.59 1.09 -9.08
N VAL A 74 -0.17 0.44 -7.98
CA VAL A 74 1.21 0.57 -7.44
C VAL A 74 2.26 0.26 -8.50
N GLY A 75 2.02 -0.77 -9.32
CA GLY A 75 2.90 -1.13 -10.41
C GLY A 75 3.05 -0.02 -11.47
N THR A 76 1.95 0.64 -11.84
CA THR A 76 1.96 1.79 -12.75
C THR A 76 2.69 2.97 -12.14
N LEU A 77 2.47 3.24 -10.85
CA LEU A 77 3.14 4.34 -10.13
C LEU A 77 4.66 4.15 -10.11
N LEU A 78 5.12 2.92 -9.83
CA LEU A 78 6.55 2.61 -9.77
C LEU A 78 7.25 2.69 -11.13
N ARG A 79 6.52 2.53 -12.23
CA ARG A 79 7.06 2.67 -13.59
C ARG A 79 7.18 4.13 -14.06
N ASP A 80 6.51 5.08 -13.41
CA ASP A 80 6.59 6.51 -13.74
C ASP A 80 7.60 7.24 -12.83
N PRO A 81 8.79 7.63 -13.34
CA PRO A 81 9.83 8.28 -12.54
C PRO A 81 9.38 9.58 -11.87
N ARG A 82 8.40 10.30 -12.44
CA ARG A 82 7.90 11.58 -11.89
C ARG A 82 7.00 11.35 -10.68
N ARG A 83 6.11 10.34 -10.75
CA ARG A 83 5.21 9.96 -9.64
C ARG A 83 5.98 9.25 -8.52
N PHE A 84 6.93 8.42 -8.93
CA PHE A 84 7.90 7.77 -8.06
C PHE A 84 8.71 8.76 -7.22
N ALA A 85 9.28 9.81 -7.83
CA ALA A 85 10.09 10.80 -7.12
C ALA A 85 9.25 11.65 -6.15
N ALA A 86 7.96 11.83 -6.41
CA ALA A 86 7.06 12.52 -5.48
C ALA A 86 6.67 11.65 -4.27
N ALA A 87 6.72 10.32 -4.41
CA ALA A 87 6.44 9.37 -3.33
C ALA A 87 7.69 9.00 -2.51
N ALA A 88 8.87 9.00 -3.13
CA ALA A 88 10.14 8.80 -2.46
C ALA A 88 10.67 10.13 -1.93
N ARG A 89 10.63 10.36 -0.62
CA ARG A 89 11.39 11.47 -0.02
C ARG A 89 12.88 11.28 -0.39
N THR A 90 13.56 12.39 -0.71
CA THR A 90 14.86 12.52 -1.40
C THR A 90 16.02 11.60 -0.97
N GLU A 91 15.95 10.91 0.17
CA GLU A 91 17.03 10.02 0.64
C GLU A 91 16.87 8.53 0.24
N GLN A 92 15.73 8.10 -0.33
CA GLN A 92 15.41 6.66 -0.52
C GLN A 92 15.21 6.21 -1.99
N HIS A 93 15.83 6.90 -2.96
CA HIS A 93 15.75 6.55 -4.39
C HIS A 93 16.10 5.08 -4.69
N GLY A 94 16.97 4.44 -3.90
CA GLY A 94 17.39 3.05 -4.09
C GLY A 94 16.32 1.99 -3.76
N GLU A 95 15.45 2.22 -2.78
CA GLU A 95 14.46 1.22 -2.36
C GLU A 95 13.35 1.03 -3.39
N ALA A 96 12.97 2.13 -4.01
CA ALA A 96 11.88 2.16 -4.95
C ALA A 96 12.29 1.48 -6.28
N ALA A 97 13.57 1.64 -6.70
CA ALA A 97 14.15 0.89 -7.81
C ALA A 97 14.26 -0.63 -7.51
N GLN A 98 14.61 -1.00 -6.27
CA GLN A 98 14.64 -2.39 -5.83
C GLN A 98 13.24 -3.03 -5.85
N LEU A 99 12.23 -2.30 -5.38
CA LEU A 99 10.84 -2.75 -5.40
C LEU A 99 10.32 -2.96 -6.83
N LEU A 100 10.60 -2.02 -7.75
CA LEU A 100 10.25 -2.15 -9.16
C LEU A 100 10.92 -3.37 -9.80
N THR A 101 12.23 -3.52 -9.58
CA THR A 101 13.01 -4.66 -10.11
C THR A 101 12.44 -5.98 -9.60
N TRP A 102 12.08 -6.03 -8.31
CA TRP A 102 11.48 -7.20 -7.69
C TRP A 102 10.09 -7.52 -8.26
N LEU A 103 9.22 -6.53 -8.44
CA LEU A 103 7.90 -6.70 -9.07
C LEU A 103 8.00 -7.22 -10.52
N GLN A 104 9.01 -6.77 -11.26
CA GLN A 104 9.31 -7.29 -12.60
C GLN A 104 9.80 -8.73 -12.55
N SER A 105 10.76 -9.04 -11.67
CA SER A 105 11.32 -10.41 -11.53
C SER A 105 10.31 -11.45 -11.06
N THR A 106 9.29 -11.04 -10.31
CA THR A 106 8.24 -11.91 -9.78
C THR A 106 7.02 -12.00 -10.69
N GLY A 107 7.02 -11.31 -11.84
CA GLY A 107 5.91 -11.32 -12.80
C GLY A 107 4.63 -10.65 -12.30
N ARG A 108 4.69 -9.92 -11.19
CA ARG A 108 3.54 -9.20 -10.59
C ARG A 108 3.21 -7.90 -11.32
N LEU A 109 4.13 -7.46 -12.17
CA LEU A 109 3.95 -6.42 -13.15
C LEU A 109 3.72 -7.09 -14.51
N SER A 110 2.50 -7.52 -14.79
CA SER A 110 2.15 -7.90 -16.17
C SER A 110 2.23 -6.64 -17.02
N ASP A 111 3.08 -6.64 -18.06
CA ASP A 111 3.04 -5.59 -19.06
C ASP A 111 1.60 -5.48 -19.60
N PRO A 112 1.06 -4.25 -19.76
CA PRO A 112 -0.12 -4.10 -20.59
C PRO A 112 0.27 -4.62 -21.98
N ILE A 113 -0.55 -5.54 -22.46
CA ILE A 113 -0.50 -6.25 -23.75
C ILE A 113 0.16 -5.39 -24.84
N ALA A 114 1.13 -6.01 -25.53
CA ALA A 114 1.86 -5.50 -26.70
C ALA A 114 0.97 -4.87 -27.78
#